data_AF-A0A4R6F4I1-F1
#
_entry.id   AF-A0A4R6F4I1-F1
#
_cell.length_a   1.000
_cell.length_b   1.000
_cell.length_c   1.000
_cell.angle_alpha   90.00
_cell.angle_beta   90.00
_cell.angle_gamma   90.00
#
_symmetry.space_group_name_H-M   'P 1'
#
loop_
_entity.id
_entity.type
_entity.pdbx_description
1 polymer ?
#
loop_
_entity_poly.entity_id
_entity_poly.type
_entity_poly.pdbx_seq_one_letter_code
_entity_poly.pdbx_strand_id
1 'polypeptide(L)'
;MPDSNWTGVVGAVTGVIGALTGITGMIMGFIGYRRSNQIKSLDLRLELRKSLGEAHGSLATLRTLMGNATGSRRAVMAARGIAQSGAMVAWEQVIAADRQEANRLMASIRDENADFAALSSEQLESEIVAAHKINSSLSALVGKYRDELATDEANRRQIADQATAMAAARMGRKP
;
A
#
# COMPACT_ATOMS: atom_id res chain seq x y z
N MET A 1 -33.78 3.02 6.45
CA MET A 1 -32.42 3.55 6.35
C MET A 1 -31.52 2.39 5.96
N PRO A 2 -31.00 2.34 4.72
CA PRO A 2 -30.02 1.35 4.31
C PRO A 2 -28.63 1.96 4.45
N ASP A 3 -27.91 1.45 5.44
CA ASP A 3 -26.70 2.06 5.99
C ASP A 3 -25.44 1.66 5.19
N SER A 4 -24.67 2.68 4.84
CA SER A 4 -23.23 2.79 5.12
C SER A 4 -22.25 1.66 4.70
N ASN A 5 -22.59 0.81 3.73
CA ASN A 5 -21.65 -0.20 3.20
C ASN A 5 -21.07 0.19 1.81
N TRP A 6 -21.72 1.12 1.12
CA TRP A 6 -21.31 1.54 -0.23
C TRP A 6 -20.15 2.53 -0.21
N THR A 7 -20.05 3.39 0.81
CA THR A 7 -19.01 4.41 0.93
C THR A 7 -17.62 3.82 1.21
N GLY A 8 -17.53 2.69 1.93
CA GLY A 8 -16.26 1.98 2.16
C GLY A 8 -15.76 1.26 0.90
N VAL A 9 -16.66 0.60 0.17
CA VAL A 9 -16.35 -0.04 -1.11
C VAL A 9 -15.96 1.01 -2.16
N VAL A 10 -16.67 2.12 -2.22
CA VAL A 10 -16.37 3.19 -3.18
C VAL A 10 -15.16 4.01 -2.78
N GLY A 11 -14.86 4.17 -1.49
CA GLY A 11 -13.59 4.75 -1.05
C GLY A 11 -12.38 3.92 -1.48
N ALA A 12 -12.46 2.59 -1.29
CA ALA A 12 -11.41 1.67 -1.73
C ALA A 12 -11.28 1.61 -3.26
N VAL A 13 -12.41 1.53 -3.98
CA VAL A 13 -12.44 1.46 -5.45
C VAL A 13 -11.99 2.78 -6.09
N THR A 14 -12.39 3.93 -5.53
CA THR A 14 -11.99 5.25 -6.06
C THR A 14 -10.52 5.55 -5.80
N GLY A 15 -9.97 5.13 -4.66
CA GLY A 15 -8.53 5.25 -4.37
C GLY A 15 -7.66 4.42 -5.33
N VAL A 16 -8.10 3.20 -5.66
CA VAL A 16 -7.42 2.34 -6.64
C VAL A 16 -7.52 2.92 -8.06
N ILE A 17 -8.69 3.41 -8.49
CA ILE A 17 -8.88 3.98 -9.82
C ILE A 17 -8.13 5.32 -9.99
N GLY A 18 -8.11 6.16 -8.96
CA GLY A 18 -7.34 7.42 -8.95
C GLY A 18 -5.83 7.18 -9.06
N ALA A 19 -5.31 6.19 -8.34
CA ALA A 19 -3.90 5.78 -8.46
C ALA A 19 -3.59 5.27 -9.88
N LEU A 20 -4.46 4.44 -10.47
CA LEU A 20 -4.28 3.91 -11.83
C LEU A 20 -4.25 5.00 -12.92
N THR A 21 -4.99 6.09 -12.75
CA THR A 21 -5.03 7.18 -13.73
C THR A 21 -3.76 8.04 -13.67
N GLY A 22 -3.25 8.34 -12.46
CA GLY A 22 -1.98 9.05 -12.27
C GLY A 22 -0.76 8.29 -12.80
N ILE A 23 -0.79 6.95 -12.70
CA ILE A 23 0.27 6.05 -13.19
C ILE A 23 0.48 6.19 -14.70
N THR A 24 -0.60 6.40 -15.48
CA THR A 24 -0.50 6.54 -16.94
C THR A 24 0.23 7.82 -17.35
N GLY A 25 -0.01 8.92 -16.63
CA GLY A 25 0.66 10.20 -16.87
C GLY A 25 2.16 10.16 -16.56
N MET A 26 2.54 9.48 -15.47
CA MET A 26 3.95 9.30 -15.08
C MET A 26 4.73 8.47 -16.11
N ILE A 27 4.12 7.40 -16.63
CA ILE A 27 4.71 6.54 -17.66
C ILE A 27 4.89 7.31 -18.98
N MET A 28 3.86 8.05 -19.41
CA MET A 28 3.96 8.87 -20.62
C MET A 28 5.01 9.98 -20.48
N GLY A 29 5.15 10.58 -19.29
CA GLY A 29 6.21 11.54 -18.99
C GLY A 29 7.61 10.93 -19.11
N PHE A 30 7.82 9.72 -18.59
CA PHE A 30 9.09 8.99 -18.71
C PHE A 30 9.44 8.67 -20.17
N ILE A 31 8.48 8.15 -20.94
CA ILE A 31 8.64 7.87 -22.38
C ILE A 31 8.99 9.15 -23.15
N GLY A 32 8.31 10.26 -22.85
CA GLY A 32 8.59 11.56 -23.47
C GLY A 32 9.99 12.10 -23.15
N TYR A 33 10.40 12.04 -21.87
CA TYR A 33 11.73 12.45 -21.42
C TYR A 33 12.84 11.67 -22.12
N ARG A 34 12.66 10.35 -22.28
CA ARG A 34 13.66 9.48 -22.92
C ARG A 34 13.69 9.59 -24.43
N ARG A 35 12.56 9.85 -25.10
CA ARG A 35 12.58 10.12 -26.55
C ARG A 35 13.36 11.40 -26.88
N SER A 36 13.40 12.35 -25.95
CA SER A 36 14.14 13.61 -26.09
C SER A 36 15.62 13.51 -25.69
N ASN A 37 15.98 12.61 -24.77
CA ASN A 37 17.36 12.40 -24.31
C ASN A 37 17.87 11.01 -24.74
N GLN A 38 18.93 10.93 -25.55
CA GLN A 38 19.53 9.67 -26.02
C GLN A 38 20.15 8.84 -24.87
N ILE A 39 19.33 8.22 -24.02
CA ILE A 39 19.78 7.34 -22.95
C ILE A 39 20.36 6.07 -23.59
N LYS A 40 21.60 5.68 -23.21
CA LYS A 40 22.28 4.50 -23.76
C LYS A 40 21.71 3.21 -23.14
N SER A 41 21.84 2.09 -23.85
CA SER A 41 21.33 0.78 -23.39
C SER A 41 21.96 0.29 -22.08
N LEU A 42 23.18 0.71 -21.75
CA LEU A 42 23.78 0.44 -20.44
C LEU A 42 23.02 1.14 -19.31
N ASP A 43 22.66 2.41 -19.51
CA ASP A 43 21.93 3.20 -18.51
C ASP A 43 20.52 2.62 -18.29
N LEU A 44 19.87 2.14 -19.35
CA LEU A 44 18.58 1.44 -19.21
C LEU A 44 18.67 0.17 -18.37
N ARG A 45 19.73 -0.63 -18.53
CA ARG A 45 19.89 -1.85 -17.74
C ARG A 45 20.08 -1.52 -16.26
N LEU A 46 20.84 -0.47 -15.96
CA LEU A 46 21.01 0.02 -14.60
C LEU A 46 19.69 0.53 -14.01
N GLU A 47 18.92 1.30 -14.79
CA GLU A 47 17.61 1.80 -14.37
C GLU A 47 16.61 0.66 -14.13
N LEU A 48 16.58 -0.35 -15.02
CA LEU A 48 15.75 -1.54 -14.83
C LEU A 48 16.10 -2.25 -13.52
N ARG A 49 17.39 -2.52 -13.28
CA ARG A 49 17.86 -3.18 -12.05
C ARG A 49 17.49 -2.39 -10.81
N LYS A 50 17.69 -1.07 -10.84
CA LYS A 50 17.28 -0.18 -9.76
C LYS A 50 15.78 -0.26 -9.50
N SER A 51 14.96 -0.18 -10.55
CA SER A 51 13.50 -0.27 -10.43
C SER A 51 13.05 -1.63 -9.89
N LEU A 52 13.70 -2.74 -10.28
CA LEU A 52 13.40 -4.07 -9.74
C LEU A 52 13.79 -4.18 -8.26
N GLY A 53 14.93 -3.64 -7.86
CA GLY A 53 15.34 -3.61 -6.45
C GLY A 53 14.43 -2.74 -5.58
N GLU A 54 13.98 -1.59 -6.09
CA GLU A 54 12.96 -0.78 -5.43
C GLU A 54 11.65 -1.55 -5.26
N ALA A 55 11.26 -2.38 -6.23
CA ALA A 55 10.06 -3.21 -6.16
C ALA A 55 10.20 -4.30 -5.09
N HIS A 56 11.32 -5.00 -5.06
CA HIS A 56 11.63 -5.97 -4.02
C HIS A 56 11.63 -5.36 -2.62
N GLY A 57 12.30 -4.21 -2.44
CA GLY A 57 12.33 -3.47 -1.17
C GLY A 57 10.95 -2.97 -0.73
N SER A 58 10.16 -2.45 -1.67
CA SER A 58 8.79 -2.00 -1.40
C SER A 58 7.88 -3.16 -1.00
N LEU A 59 8.01 -4.31 -1.66
CA LEU A 59 7.25 -5.52 -1.31
C LEU A 59 7.60 -6.03 0.10
N ALA A 60 8.89 -6.05 0.46
CA ALA A 60 9.32 -6.42 1.79
C ALA A 60 8.73 -5.48 2.85
N THR A 61 8.78 -4.18 2.59
CA THR A 61 8.18 -3.15 3.45
C THR A 61 6.67 -3.35 3.59
N LEU A 62 5.97 -3.58 2.48
CA LEU A 62 4.52 -3.80 2.46
C LEU A 62 4.10 -5.00 3.32
N ARG A 63 4.85 -6.12 3.25
CA ARG A 63 4.58 -7.31 4.07
C ARG A 63 4.63 -7.01 5.56
N THR A 64 5.66 -6.28 5.99
CA THR A 64 5.79 -5.86 7.38
C THR A 64 4.66 -4.93 7.79
N LEU A 65 4.30 -3.95 6.96
CA LEU A 65 3.21 -3.03 7.23
C LEU A 65 1.85 -3.73 7.35
N MET A 66 1.55 -4.68 6.46
CA MET A 66 0.32 -5.49 6.53
C MET A 66 0.23 -6.28 7.83
N GLY A 67 1.34 -6.89 8.26
CA GLY A 67 1.42 -7.59 9.55
C GLY A 67 1.13 -6.65 10.73
N ASN A 68 1.81 -5.50 10.76
CA ASN A 68 1.66 -4.50 11.80
C ASN A 68 0.23 -3.94 11.85
N ALA A 69 -0.35 -3.60 10.68
CA ALA A 69 -1.72 -3.08 10.58
C ALA A 69 -2.75 -4.11 11.07
N THR A 70 -2.54 -5.40 10.81
CA THR A 70 -3.42 -6.47 11.35
C THR A 70 -3.40 -6.48 12.87
N GLY A 71 -2.20 -6.48 13.46
CA GLY A 71 -2.03 -6.50 14.91
C GLY A 71 -2.62 -5.24 15.56
N SER A 72 -2.32 -4.08 14.98
CA SER A 72 -2.83 -2.78 15.39
C SER A 72 -4.37 -2.75 15.38
N ARG A 73 -4.99 -3.15 14.27
CA ARG A 73 -6.45 -3.12 14.13
C ARG A 73 -7.14 -4.00 15.16
N ARG A 74 -6.61 -5.22 15.36
CA ARG A 74 -7.14 -6.16 16.35
C ARG A 74 -7.08 -5.57 17.76
N ALA A 75 -5.96 -4.94 18.12
CA ALA A 75 -5.81 -4.29 19.43
C ALA A 75 -6.82 -3.14 19.61
N VAL A 76 -6.97 -2.26 18.61
CA VAL A 76 -7.94 -1.15 18.66
C VAL A 76 -9.37 -1.65 18.77
N MET A 77 -9.76 -2.63 17.96
CA MET A 77 -11.12 -3.17 17.98
C MET A 77 -11.42 -3.92 19.27
N ALA A 78 -10.44 -4.64 19.83
CA ALA A 78 -10.58 -5.28 21.15
C ALA A 78 -10.76 -4.24 22.26
N ALA A 79 -9.96 -3.17 22.26
CA ALA A 79 -10.10 -2.08 23.22
C ALA A 79 -11.46 -1.36 23.12
N ARG A 80 -12.07 -1.35 21.94
CA ARG A 80 -13.43 -0.83 21.70
C ARG A 80 -14.54 -1.85 21.96
N GLY A 81 -14.22 -3.10 22.31
CA GLY A 81 -15.19 -4.17 22.53
C GLY A 81 -15.87 -4.70 21.26
N ILE A 82 -15.32 -4.43 20.08
CA ILE A 82 -15.92 -4.78 18.77
C ILE A 82 -15.04 -5.74 17.96
N ALA A 83 -14.14 -6.48 18.60
CA ALA A 83 -13.22 -7.40 17.93
C ALA A 83 -13.90 -8.53 17.13
N GLN A 84 -15.12 -8.92 17.50
CA GLN A 84 -15.91 -9.96 16.81
C GLN A 84 -17.00 -9.37 15.90
N SER A 85 -16.86 -8.11 15.50
CA SER A 85 -17.84 -7.43 14.64
C SER A 85 -17.66 -7.77 13.16
N GLY A 86 -18.70 -7.54 12.36
CA GLY A 86 -18.61 -7.61 10.91
C GLY A 86 -17.57 -6.66 10.31
N ALA A 87 -17.21 -5.58 11.01
CA ALA A 87 -16.13 -4.69 10.59
C ALA A 87 -14.75 -5.37 10.65
N MET A 88 -14.52 -6.25 11.64
CA MET A 88 -13.30 -7.05 11.69
C MET A 88 -13.26 -8.06 10.54
N VAL A 89 -14.40 -8.70 10.24
CA VAL A 89 -14.51 -9.63 9.09
C VAL A 89 -14.23 -8.91 7.77
N ALA A 90 -14.80 -7.72 7.57
CA ALA A 90 -14.53 -6.91 6.39
C ALA A 90 -13.04 -6.53 6.27
N TRP A 91 -12.40 -6.17 7.39
CA TRP A 91 -10.96 -5.91 7.42
C TRP A 91 -10.13 -7.14 7.03
N GLU A 92 -10.50 -8.32 7.54
CA GLU A 92 -9.81 -9.59 7.19
C GLU A 92 -9.96 -9.94 5.70
N GLN A 93 -11.10 -9.62 5.09
CA GLN A 93 -11.30 -9.78 3.65
C GLN A 93 -10.43 -8.81 2.84
N VAL A 94 -10.37 -7.54 3.25
CA VAL A 94 -9.54 -6.53 2.58
C VAL A 94 -8.06 -6.92 2.63
N ILE A 95 -7.54 -7.33 3.78
CA ILE A 95 -6.13 -7.71 3.88
C ILE A 95 -5.82 -9.02 3.15
N ALA A 96 -6.78 -9.95 3.07
CA ALA A 96 -6.62 -11.15 2.27
C ALA A 96 -6.51 -10.83 0.77
N ALA A 97 -7.38 -9.94 0.27
CA ALA A 97 -7.33 -9.48 -1.12
C ALA A 97 -6.02 -8.73 -1.42
N ASP A 98 -5.59 -7.82 -0.55
CA ASP A 98 -4.33 -7.08 -0.73
C ASP A 98 -3.10 -8.00 -0.68
N ARG A 99 -3.11 -9.04 0.16
CA ARG A 99 -2.04 -10.06 0.18
C ARG A 99 -2.00 -10.85 -1.13
N GLN A 100 -3.16 -11.19 -1.67
CA GLN A 100 -3.23 -11.86 -2.97
C GLN A 100 -2.66 -10.96 -4.07
N GLU A 101 -3.00 -9.66 -4.07
CA GLU A 101 -2.45 -8.71 -5.04
C GLU A 101 -0.93 -8.54 -4.86
N ALA A 102 -0.43 -8.40 -3.63
CA ALA A 102 1.00 -8.33 -3.37
C ALA A 102 1.75 -9.58 -3.85
N ASN A 103 1.15 -10.77 -3.72
CA ASN A 103 1.71 -12.01 -4.23
C ASN A 103 1.70 -12.08 -5.77
N ARG A 104 0.63 -11.57 -6.40
CA ARG A 104 0.54 -11.45 -7.87
C ARG A 104 1.59 -10.49 -8.42
N LEU A 105 1.78 -9.33 -7.76
CA LEU A 105 2.83 -8.37 -8.10
C LEU A 105 4.20 -9.01 -7.94
N MET A 106 4.45 -9.73 -6.84
CA MET A 106 5.71 -10.46 -6.63
C MET A 106 6.02 -11.45 -7.75
N ALA A 107 5.03 -12.24 -8.16
CA ALA A 107 5.21 -13.22 -9.23
C ALA A 107 5.51 -12.56 -10.60
N SER A 108 5.21 -11.28 -10.74
CA SER A 108 5.46 -10.49 -11.95
C SER A 108 6.80 -9.74 -11.91
N ILE A 109 7.44 -9.64 -10.74
CA ILE A 109 8.75 -9.01 -10.61
C ILE A 109 9.80 -9.98 -11.11
N ARG A 110 10.58 -9.53 -12.10
CA ARG A 110 11.74 -10.25 -12.57
C ARG A 110 12.88 -10.12 -11.58
N ASP A 111 13.70 -11.16 -11.44
CA ASP A 111 14.89 -11.09 -10.58
C ASP A 111 15.79 -9.93 -11.02
N GLU A 112 16.16 -9.07 -10.08
CA GLU A 112 17.05 -7.93 -10.31
C GLU A 112 18.44 -8.35 -10.83
N ASN A 113 18.86 -9.59 -10.54
CA ASN A 113 20.11 -10.18 -10.98
C ASN A 113 20.01 -10.93 -12.32
N ALA A 114 18.83 -10.94 -12.95
CA ALA A 114 18.68 -11.54 -14.26
C ALA A 114 19.62 -10.88 -15.29
N ASP A 115 20.06 -11.68 -16.26
CA ASP A 115 20.88 -11.16 -17.35
C ASP A 115 20.02 -10.41 -18.36
N PHE A 116 20.23 -9.09 -18.43
CA PHE A 116 19.57 -8.18 -19.34
C PHE A 116 20.45 -7.78 -20.53
N ALA A 117 21.67 -8.33 -20.67
CA ALA A 117 22.60 -7.97 -21.73
C ALA A 117 22.07 -8.31 -23.14
N ALA A 118 21.23 -9.33 -23.25
CA ALA A 118 20.63 -9.76 -24.51
C ALA A 118 19.40 -8.95 -24.94
N LEU A 119 18.88 -8.05 -24.08
CA LEU A 119 17.68 -7.26 -24.39
C LEU A 119 18.02 -6.06 -25.28
N SER A 120 17.18 -5.81 -26.27
CA SER A 120 17.25 -4.57 -27.07
C SER A 120 16.85 -3.34 -26.23
N SER A 121 17.21 -2.16 -26.69
CA SER A 121 16.81 -0.90 -26.03
C SER A 121 15.30 -0.77 -25.86
N GLU A 122 14.51 -1.23 -26.81
CA GLU A 122 13.04 -1.19 -26.78
C GLU A 122 12.46 -2.22 -25.80
N GLN A 123 13.05 -3.42 -25.74
CA GLN A 123 12.66 -4.42 -24.75
C GLN A 123 12.99 -3.94 -23.33
N LEU A 124 14.15 -3.31 -23.14
CA LEU A 124 14.53 -2.70 -21.86
C LEU A 124 13.54 -1.61 -21.44
N GLU A 125 13.07 -0.76 -22.36
CA GLU A 125 12.02 0.22 -22.03
C GLU A 125 10.74 -0.44 -21.56
N SER A 126 10.26 -1.46 -22.28
CA SER A 126 9.03 -2.16 -21.92
C SER A 126 9.14 -2.77 -20.52
N GLU A 127 10.29 -3.37 -20.20
CA GLU A 127 10.58 -3.94 -18.89
C GLU A 127 10.65 -2.86 -17.79
N ILE A 128 11.29 -1.71 -18.07
CA ILE A 128 11.35 -0.58 -17.12
C ILE A 128 9.94 -0.05 -16.85
N VAL A 129 9.12 0.12 -17.89
CA VAL A 129 7.73 0.57 -17.74
C VAL A 129 6.92 -0.45 -16.93
N ALA A 130 7.12 -1.75 -17.15
CA ALA A 130 6.46 -2.79 -16.36
C ALA A 130 6.90 -2.74 -14.89
N ALA A 131 8.19 -2.64 -14.61
CA ALA A 131 8.73 -2.49 -13.26
C ALA A 131 8.19 -1.22 -12.57
N HIS A 132 8.09 -0.11 -13.30
CA HIS A 132 7.54 1.13 -12.77
C HIS A 132 6.06 1.01 -12.40
N LYS A 133 5.24 0.34 -13.23
CA LYS A 133 3.83 0.03 -12.90
C LYS A 133 3.71 -0.77 -11.62
N ILE A 134 4.58 -1.77 -11.43
CA ILE A 134 4.62 -2.57 -10.21
C ILE A 134 5.00 -1.68 -9.02
N ASN A 135 6.05 -0.86 -9.15
CA ASN A 135 6.48 0.08 -8.10
C ASN A 135 5.38 1.05 -7.70
N SER A 136 4.65 1.63 -8.65
CA SER A 136 3.54 2.52 -8.33
C SER A 136 2.42 1.79 -7.57
N SER A 137 2.10 0.55 -7.97
CA SER A 137 1.09 -0.27 -7.31
C SER A 137 1.50 -0.63 -5.88
N LEU A 138 2.77 -1.01 -5.68
CA LEU A 138 3.34 -1.27 -4.36
C LEU A 138 3.36 0.00 -3.50
N SER A 139 3.73 1.15 -4.06
CA SER A 139 3.75 2.43 -3.36
C SER A 139 2.34 2.83 -2.87
N ALA A 140 1.32 2.62 -3.69
CA ALA A 140 -0.07 2.86 -3.30
C ALA A 140 -0.50 1.97 -2.11
N LEU A 141 -0.18 0.68 -2.15
CA LEU A 141 -0.45 -0.23 -1.04
C LEU A 141 0.34 0.15 0.23
N VAL A 142 1.62 0.50 0.09
CA VAL A 142 2.45 0.98 1.21
C VAL A 142 1.85 2.23 1.84
N GLY A 143 1.41 3.20 1.03
CA GLY A 143 0.71 4.40 1.49
C GLY A 143 -0.55 4.06 2.28
N LYS A 144 -1.44 3.24 1.70
CA LYS A 144 -2.65 2.74 2.35
C LYS A 144 -2.36 2.20 3.75
N TYR A 145 -1.41 1.27 3.89
CA TYR A 145 -1.14 0.65 5.20
C TYR A 145 -0.47 1.58 6.21
N ARG A 146 0.28 2.59 5.75
CA ARG A 146 0.78 3.65 6.64
C ARG A 146 -0.36 4.50 7.18
N ASP A 147 -1.32 4.86 6.34
CA ASP A 147 -2.49 5.65 6.75
C ASP A 147 -3.39 4.87 7.71
N GLU A 148 -3.55 3.56 7.50
CA GLU A 148 -4.31 2.70 8.41
C GLU A 148 -3.66 2.60 9.79
N LEU A 149 -2.33 2.47 9.85
CA LEU A 149 -1.58 2.49 11.11
C LEU A 149 -1.68 3.85 11.82
N ALA A 150 -1.64 4.95 11.07
CA ALA A 150 -1.82 6.29 11.62
C ALA A 150 -3.24 6.47 12.20
N THR A 151 -4.25 5.94 11.50
CA THR A 151 -5.65 5.95 11.96
C THR A 151 -5.82 5.15 13.25
N ASP A 152 -5.21 3.97 13.33
CA ASP A 152 -5.24 3.16 14.55
C ASP A 152 -4.50 3.80 15.72
N GLU A 153 -3.37 4.46 15.47
CA GLU A 153 -2.65 5.23 16.49
C GLU A 153 -3.53 6.37 17.03
N ALA A 154 -4.21 7.12 16.16
CA ALA A 154 -5.16 8.15 16.58
C ALA A 154 -6.31 7.56 17.42
N ASN A 155 -6.84 6.40 17.01
CA ASN A 155 -7.87 5.69 17.76
C ASN A 155 -7.37 5.24 19.15
N ARG A 156 -6.13 4.75 19.26
CA ARG A 156 -5.53 4.37 20.56
C ARG A 156 -5.43 5.55 21.51
N ARG A 157 -5.00 6.72 21.02
CA ARG A 157 -4.94 7.95 21.82
C ARG A 157 -6.32 8.35 22.34
N GLN A 158 -7.32 8.35 21.46
CA GLN A 158 -8.69 8.68 21.84
C GLN A 158 -9.23 7.74 22.94
N ILE A 159 -8.95 6.44 22.85
CA ILE A 159 -9.36 5.46 23.87
C ILE A 159 -8.69 5.75 25.22
N ALA A 160 -7.39 6.09 25.21
CA ALA A 160 -6.66 6.44 26.42
C ALA A 160 -7.20 7.72 27.08
N ASP A 161 -7.51 8.74 26.28
CA ASP A 161 -8.09 10.00 26.76
C ASP A 161 -9.48 9.78 27.38
N GLN A 162 -10.32 8.97 26.72
CA GLN A 162 -11.64 8.59 27.23
C GLN A 162 -11.53 7.82 28.56
N ALA A 163 -10.60 6.86 28.65
CA ALA A 163 -10.37 6.11 29.88
C ALA A 163 -9.95 7.03 31.04
N THR A 164 -9.06 7.98 30.77
CA THR A 164 -8.60 8.97 31.76
C THR A 164 -9.73 9.89 32.21
N ALA A 165 -10.52 10.41 31.28
CA ALA A 165 -11.68 11.24 31.59
C ALA A 165 -12.73 10.52 32.43
N MET A 166 -13.02 9.25 32.10
CA MET A 166 -13.94 8.41 32.89
C MET A 166 -13.43 8.14 34.31
N ALA A 167 -12.12 7.91 34.47
CA ALA A 167 -11.51 7.73 35.77
C ALA A 167 -11.60 9.01 36.63
N ALA A 168 -11.30 10.17 36.05
CA ALA A 168 -11.43 11.46 36.71
C ALA A 168 -12.88 11.75 37.15
N ALA A 169 -13.85 11.51 36.26
CA ALA A 169 -15.28 11.68 36.55
C ALA A 169 -15.76 10.76 37.69
N ARG A 170 -15.25 9.52 37.78
CA ARG A 170 -15.56 8.61 38.89
C ARG A 170 -14.96 9.08 40.22
N MET A 171 -13.75 9.65 40.20
CA MET A 171 -13.10 10.17 41.41
C MET A 171 -13.77 11.44 41.92
N GLY A 172 -14.22 12.33 41.04
CA GLY A 172 -14.95 13.56 41.42
C GLY A 172 -16.39 13.35 41.90
N ARG A 173 -16.94 12.12 41.77
CA ARG A 173 -18.31 11.77 42.15
C ARG A 173 -18.41 10.96 43.45
N LYS A 174 -17.30 10.79 44.18
CA LYS A 174 -17.32 10.21 45.53
C LYS A 174 -18.02 11.19 46.49
N PRO A 175 -19.03 10.74 47.28
CA PRO A 175 -19.65 11.57 48.31
C PRO A 175 -18.69 11.88 49.46
#